data_AF-A0A9P7BE17-F1
#
_entry.id   AF-A0A9P7BE17-F1
#
_cell.length_a   1.000
_cell.length_b   1.000
_cell.length_c   1.000
_cell.angle_alpha   90.00
_cell.angle_beta   90.00
_cell.angle_gamma   90.00
#
_symmetry.space_group_name_H-M   'P 1'
#
loop_
_entity.id
_entity.type
_entity.pdbx_description
1 polymer ?
#
loop_
_entity_poly.entity_id
_entity_poly.type
_entity_poly.pdbx_seq_one_letter_code
_entity_poly.pdbx_strand_id
1 'polypeptide(L)'
;MGINEIVNGLIKKNGKSLIFVLGPEARDKVEGGLKSIDNNLSTIERSRHDIKILFLSKLQYLFMFLMKLEAEKKCNYSNIAMYGLDSLISEKSDTERIRLSNLILSTLYKVYRTHDLHDIVIEWFDNEKDNTELDRMVEYWKFLIA
;
A
#
# COMPACT_ATOMS: atom_id res chain seq x y z
N MET A 1 4.97 8.29 9.73
CA MET A 1 5.83 8.61 8.58
C MET A 1 4.97 9.15 7.44
N GLY A 2 5.52 9.98 6.55
CA GLY A 2 4.77 10.55 5.41
C GLY A 2 4.90 9.68 4.15
N ILE A 3 3.96 9.76 3.21
CA ILE A 3 4.04 9.05 1.92
C ILE A 3 5.36 9.32 1.15
N ASN A 4 5.94 10.51 1.30
CA ASN A 4 7.25 10.83 0.71
C ASN A 4 8.37 9.93 1.26
N GLU A 5 8.30 9.53 2.53
CA GLU A 5 9.26 8.59 3.13
C GLU A 5 9.04 7.17 2.60
N ILE A 6 7.78 6.77 2.37
CA ILE A 6 7.44 5.49 1.74
C ILE A 6 8.00 5.44 0.33
N VAL A 7 7.71 6.47 -0.47
CA VAL A 7 8.19 6.59 -1.85
C VAL A 7 9.72 6.60 -1.86
N ASN A 8 10.36 7.40 -1.02
CA ASN A 8 11.83 7.43 -0.92
C ASN A 8 12.42 6.10 -0.44
N GLY A 9 11.75 5.40 0.47
CA GLY A 9 12.13 4.06 0.94
C GLY A 9 12.03 3.02 -0.17
N LEU A 10 11.00 3.11 -1.01
CA LEU A 10 10.78 2.24 -2.16
C LEU A 10 11.72 2.56 -3.32
N ILE A 11 12.05 3.84 -3.58
CA ILE A 11 13.04 4.25 -4.59
C ILE A 11 14.44 3.65 -4.28
N LYS A 12 14.76 3.52 -2.99
CA LYS A 12 16.01 2.90 -2.53
C LYS A 12 16.02 1.38 -2.70
N LYS A 13 14.85 0.73 -2.81
CA LYS A 13 14.73 -0.71 -3.05
C LYS A 13 14.88 -0.99 -4.54
N ASN A 14 15.48 -2.14 -4.87
CA ASN A 14 15.59 -2.58 -6.26
C ASN A 14 14.28 -3.26 -6.70
N GLY A 15 13.85 -3.00 -7.94
CA GLY A 15 12.67 -3.61 -8.55
C GLY A 15 11.48 -2.65 -8.69
N LYS A 16 10.48 -3.08 -9.46
CA LYS A 16 9.29 -2.27 -9.69
C LYS A 16 8.35 -2.34 -8.49
N SER A 17 7.83 -1.19 -8.08
CA SER A 17 7.00 -1.05 -6.89
C SER A 17 5.61 -0.53 -7.28
N LEU A 18 4.58 -1.12 -6.70
CA LEU A 18 3.19 -0.66 -6.84
C LEU A 18 2.71 -0.06 -5.52
N ILE A 19 2.28 1.20 -5.55
CA ILE A 19 1.80 1.92 -4.39
C ILE A 19 0.30 2.16 -4.54
N PHE A 20 -0.50 1.65 -3.61
CA PHE A 20 -1.91 1.99 -3.49
C PHE A 20 -2.07 3.16 -2.55
N VAL A 21 -2.67 4.24 -3.04
CA VAL A 21 -3.07 5.40 -2.25
C VAL A 21 -4.57 5.35 -2.07
N LEU A 22 -4.99 5.22 -0.82
CA LEU A 22 -6.35 4.84 -0.45
C LEU A 22 -7.07 6.02 0.21
N GLY A 23 -8.20 6.40 -0.37
CA GLY A 23 -9.01 7.52 0.11
C GLY A 23 -8.67 8.87 -0.54
N PRO A 24 -9.63 9.82 -0.55
CA PRO A 24 -9.43 11.14 -1.14
C PRO A 24 -8.38 11.97 -0.38
N GLU A 25 -8.36 11.89 0.94
CA GLU A 25 -7.44 12.66 1.78
C GLU A 25 -5.97 12.24 1.57
N ALA A 26 -5.73 10.93 1.49
CA ALA A 26 -4.41 10.39 1.17
C ALA A 26 -3.96 10.81 -0.23
N ARG A 27 -4.89 10.84 -1.19
CA ARG A 27 -4.63 11.32 -2.55
C ARG A 27 -4.22 12.78 -2.56
N ASP A 28 -4.99 13.66 -1.91
CA ASP A 28 -4.70 15.10 -1.90
C ASP A 28 -3.33 15.39 -1.27
N LYS A 29 -2.97 14.65 -0.21
CA LYS A 29 -1.66 14.74 0.43
C LYS A 29 -0.52 14.31 -0.50
N VAL A 30 -0.71 13.24 -1.28
CA VAL A 30 0.26 12.78 -2.28
C VAL A 30 0.39 13.78 -3.42
N GLU A 31 -0.73 14.22 -4.00
CA GLU A 31 -0.74 15.17 -5.12
C GLU A 31 -0.17 16.54 -4.71
N GLY A 32 -0.38 16.96 -3.45
CA GLY A 32 0.25 18.14 -2.87
C GLY A 32 1.76 17.98 -2.69
N GLY A 33 2.22 16.83 -2.19
CA GLY A 33 3.63 16.53 -1.94
C GLY A 33 4.47 16.30 -3.21
N LEU A 34 3.90 15.68 -4.24
CA LEU A 34 4.57 15.39 -5.52
C LEU A 34 5.07 16.66 -6.24
N LYS A 35 4.49 17.83 -5.98
CA LYS A 35 4.93 19.11 -6.54
C LYS A 35 6.30 19.57 -6.02
N SER A 36 6.86 18.92 -5.00
CA SER A 36 8.07 19.33 -4.28
C SER A 36 9.28 18.39 -4.40
N ILE A 37 9.21 17.35 -5.25
CA ILE A 37 10.27 16.33 -5.31
C ILE A 37 11.55 16.84 -5.97
N ASP A 38 12.68 16.55 -5.33
CA ASP A 38 14.05 16.98 -5.67
C ASP A 38 14.51 16.67 -7.10
N ASN A 39 15.34 17.57 -7.62
CA ASN A 39 15.78 17.69 -9.02
C ASN A 39 16.80 16.63 -9.50
N ASN A 40 16.93 15.49 -8.82
CA ASN A 40 17.97 14.51 -9.17
C ASN A 40 17.49 13.57 -10.30
N LEU A 41 18.17 13.62 -11.45
CA LEU A 41 17.70 13.00 -12.69
C LEU A 41 17.49 11.47 -12.58
N SER A 42 18.38 10.78 -11.87
CA SER A 42 18.30 9.33 -11.64
C SER A 42 17.15 8.93 -10.71
N THR A 43 16.80 9.78 -9.76
CA THR A 43 15.63 9.63 -8.88
C THR A 43 14.34 9.83 -9.64
N ILE A 44 14.30 10.82 -10.55
CA ILE A 44 13.16 11.09 -11.42
C ILE A 44 12.96 9.95 -12.41
N GLU A 45 14.04 9.42 -13.00
CA GLU A 45 13.96 8.33 -13.98
C GLU A 45 13.46 7.02 -13.36
N ARG A 46 13.98 6.63 -12.18
CA ARG A 46 13.46 5.50 -11.39
C ARG A 46 12.02 5.70 -10.95
N SER A 47 11.67 6.90 -10.48
CA SER A 47 10.28 7.23 -10.11
C SER A 47 9.32 7.08 -11.29
N ARG A 48 9.76 7.33 -12.52
CA ARG A 48 8.91 7.25 -13.72
C ARG A 48 8.76 5.83 -14.28
N HIS A 49 9.77 4.98 -14.16
CA HIS A 49 9.77 3.66 -14.78
C HIS A 49 9.49 2.51 -13.81
N ASP A 50 9.90 2.66 -12.55
CA ASP A 50 9.87 1.57 -11.58
C ASP A 50 8.77 1.75 -10.54
N ILE A 51 8.21 2.94 -10.35
CA ILE A 51 7.16 3.19 -9.36
C ILE A 51 5.83 3.49 -10.05
N LYS A 52 4.83 2.67 -9.76
CA LYS A 52 3.46 2.91 -10.19
C LYS A 52 2.60 3.26 -8.98
N ILE A 53 1.92 4.39 -9.04
CA ILE A 53 0.98 4.83 -8.01
C ILE A 53 -0.45 4.63 -8.53
N LEU A 54 -1.31 4.02 -7.73
CA LEU A 54 -2.72 3.82 -8.03
C LEU A 54 -3.58 4.45 -6.93
N PHE A 55 -4.42 5.41 -7.32
CA PHE A 55 -5.35 6.06 -6.41
C PHE A 55 -6.69 5.32 -6.42
N LEU A 56 -7.12 4.86 -5.25
CA LEU A 56 -8.39 4.16 -5.08
C LEU A 56 -9.20 4.77 -3.94
N SER A 57 -10.41 5.24 -4.25
CA SER A 57 -11.30 5.85 -3.26
C SER A 57 -12.22 4.86 -2.54
N LYS A 58 -12.25 3.60 -2.96
CA LYS A 58 -13.12 2.57 -2.37
C LYS A 58 -12.37 1.28 -2.13
N LEU A 59 -12.64 0.67 -0.98
CA LEU A 59 -12.03 -0.60 -0.57
C LEU A 59 -12.36 -1.75 -1.53
N GLN A 60 -13.57 -1.74 -2.11
CA GLN A 60 -13.99 -2.73 -3.10
C GLN A 60 -13.04 -2.76 -4.32
N TYR A 61 -12.56 -1.60 -4.78
CA TYR A 61 -11.65 -1.53 -5.92
C TYR A 61 -10.27 -2.06 -5.57
N LEU A 62 -9.80 -1.81 -4.34
CA LEU A 62 -8.56 -2.39 -3.84
C LEU A 62 -8.66 -3.92 -3.82
N PHE A 63 -9.71 -4.47 -3.23
CA PHE A 63 -9.94 -5.92 -3.19
C PHE A 63 -9.98 -6.53 -4.60
N MET A 64 -10.75 -5.95 -5.52
CA MET A 64 -10.81 -6.41 -6.91
C MET A 64 -9.45 -6.37 -7.60
N PHE A 65 -8.65 -5.34 -7.34
CA PHE A 65 -7.33 -5.20 -7.94
C PHE A 65 -6.35 -6.24 -7.38
N LEU A 66 -6.36 -6.48 -6.07
CA LEU A 66 -5.54 -7.53 -5.44
C LEU A 66 -5.93 -8.91 -5.98
N MET A 67 -7.22 -9.22 -6.10
CA MET A 67 -7.69 -10.46 -6.71
C MET A 67 -7.23 -10.60 -8.18
N LYS A 68 -7.28 -9.50 -8.94
CA LYS A 68 -6.77 -9.49 -10.31
C LYS A 68 -5.28 -9.78 -10.34
N LEU A 69 -4.48 -9.11 -9.50
CA LEU A 69 -3.04 -9.36 -9.39
C LEU A 69 -2.76 -10.81 -9.03
N GLU A 70 -3.49 -11.37 -8.07
CA GLU A 70 -3.34 -12.76 -7.66
C GLU A 70 -3.54 -13.74 -8.83
N ALA A 71 -4.53 -13.47 -9.69
CA ALA A 71 -4.88 -14.31 -10.83
C ALA A 71 -3.95 -14.13 -12.05
N GLU A 72 -3.14 -13.08 -12.09
CA GLU A 72 -2.19 -12.87 -13.18
C GLU A 72 -1.09 -13.94 -13.16
N LYS A 73 -0.63 -14.39 -14.32
CA LYS A 73 0.44 -15.41 -14.40
C LYS A 73 1.83 -14.86 -14.08
N LYS A 74 2.00 -13.54 -14.20
CA LYS A 74 3.26 -12.83 -13.95
C LYS A 74 2.94 -11.49 -13.32
N CYS A 75 3.39 -11.25 -12.10
CA CYS A 75 3.41 -9.92 -11.51
C CYS A 75 4.69 -9.20 -11.92
N ASN A 76 4.55 -7.98 -12.45
CA ASN A 76 5.70 -7.15 -12.84
C ASN A 76 6.28 -6.34 -11.68
N TYR A 77 5.71 -6.45 -10.48
CA TYR A 77 6.11 -5.69 -9.29
C TYR A 77 6.78 -6.63 -8.30
N SER A 78 7.90 -6.18 -7.75
CA SER A 78 8.63 -6.87 -6.68
C SER A 78 8.20 -6.39 -5.31
N ASN A 79 7.67 -5.17 -5.20
CA ASN A 79 7.25 -4.58 -3.93
C ASN A 79 5.84 -4.00 -4.05
N ILE A 80 5.05 -4.12 -2.98
CA ILE A 80 3.76 -3.45 -2.87
C ILE A 80 3.77 -2.54 -1.64
N ALA A 81 3.18 -1.35 -1.77
CA ALA A 81 2.88 -0.50 -0.63
C ALA A 81 1.41 -0.10 -0.59
N MET A 82 0.85 -0.01 0.62
CA MET A 82 -0.48 0.54 0.87
C MET A 82 -0.37 1.74 1.78
N TYR A 83 -0.95 2.85 1.35
CA TYR A 83 -1.03 4.09 2.12
C TYR A 83 -2.49 4.47 2.33
N GLY A 84 -2.89 4.65 3.58
CA GLY A 84 -4.20 5.20 3.94
C GLY A 84 -5.34 4.20 4.02
N LEU A 85 -5.06 2.92 4.28
CA LEU A 85 -6.12 1.90 4.44
C LEU A 85 -7.06 2.24 5.60
N ASP A 86 -6.51 2.78 6.68
CA ASP A 86 -7.21 3.32 7.86
C ASP A 86 -8.30 4.33 7.46
N SER A 87 -8.03 5.23 6.50
CA SER A 87 -9.00 6.22 6.04
C SER A 87 -10.26 5.63 5.41
N LEU A 88 -10.17 4.43 4.82
CA LEU A 88 -11.30 3.76 4.17
C LEU A 88 -12.17 2.94 5.14
N ILE A 89 -11.65 2.66 6.33
CA ILE A 89 -12.30 1.79 7.32
C ILE A 89 -12.62 2.51 8.63
N SER A 90 -12.09 3.72 8.88
CA SER A 90 -12.23 4.43 10.15
C SER A 90 -13.69 4.70 10.56
N GLU A 91 -14.58 4.89 9.59
CA GLU A 91 -16.01 5.17 9.86
C GLU A 91 -16.87 3.90 9.99
N LYS A 92 -16.26 2.71 9.95
CA LYS A 92 -16.98 1.43 10.04
C LYS A 92 -17.09 0.97 11.49
N SER A 93 -18.09 0.14 11.79
CA SER A 93 -18.18 -0.52 13.08
C SER A 93 -16.95 -1.41 13.32
N ASP A 94 -16.58 -1.67 14.58
CA ASP A 94 -15.38 -2.46 14.89
C ASP A 94 -15.39 -3.85 14.23
N THR A 95 -16.54 -4.52 14.24
CA THR A 95 -16.69 -5.83 13.57
C THR A 95 -16.47 -5.71 12.05
N GLU A 96 -16.97 -4.65 11.43
CA GLU A 96 -16.74 -4.41 10.01
C GLU A 96 -15.29 -4.06 9.72
N ARG A 97 -14.65 -3.24 10.56
CA ARG A 97 -13.23 -2.88 10.45
C ARG A 97 -12.36 -4.12 10.46
N ILE A 98 -12.53 -4.97 11.47
CA ILE A 98 -11.78 -6.23 11.59
C ILE A 98 -12.03 -7.13 10.38
N ARG A 99 -13.30 -7.30 9.98
CA ARG A 99 -13.65 -8.15 8.83
C ARG A 99 -13.01 -7.65 7.53
N LEU A 100 -13.10 -6.35 7.28
CA LEU A 100 -12.59 -5.73 6.05
C LEU A 100 -11.06 -5.69 6.02
N SER A 101 -10.41 -5.35 7.12
CA SER A 101 -8.96 -5.40 7.26
C SER A 101 -8.44 -6.81 7.03
N ASN A 102 -9.06 -7.83 7.65
CA ASN A 102 -8.68 -9.22 7.42
C ASN A 102 -8.85 -9.65 5.96
N LEU A 103 -9.93 -9.22 5.31
CA LEU A 103 -10.16 -9.52 3.89
C LEU A 103 -9.05 -8.93 3.01
N ILE A 104 -8.69 -7.68 3.23
CA ILE A 104 -7.63 -7.01 2.45
C ILE A 104 -6.26 -7.61 2.75
N LEU A 105 -5.91 -7.77 4.02
CA LEU A 105 -4.60 -8.29 4.42
C LEU A 105 -4.43 -9.73 3.93
N SER A 106 -5.42 -10.61 4.12
CA SER A 106 -5.36 -11.99 3.62
C SER A 106 -5.13 -12.06 2.11
N THR A 107 -5.83 -11.21 1.35
CA THR A 107 -5.69 -11.17 -0.11
C THR A 107 -4.34 -10.60 -0.52
N LEU A 108 -3.88 -9.53 0.12
CA LEU A 108 -2.57 -8.94 -0.11
C LEU A 108 -1.44 -9.95 0.11
N TYR A 109 -1.42 -10.64 1.26
CA TYR A 109 -0.35 -11.60 1.51
C TYR A 109 -0.51 -12.90 0.71
N LYS A 110 -1.69 -13.17 0.17
CA LYS A 110 -1.85 -14.20 -0.87
C LYS A 110 -1.15 -13.78 -2.16
N VAL A 111 -1.31 -12.53 -2.60
CA VAL A 111 -0.56 -11.96 -3.73
C VAL A 111 0.95 -12.02 -3.47
N TYR A 112 1.39 -11.67 -2.25
CA TYR A 112 2.78 -11.77 -1.82
C TYR A 112 3.38 -13.14 -2.07
N ARG A 113 2.71 -14.20 -1.60
CA ARG A 113 3.16 -15.57 -1.79
C ARG A 113 3.07 -16.05 -3.23
N THR A 114 1.96 -15.76 -3.92
CA THR A 114 1.74 -16.22 -5.30
C THR A 114 2.81 -15.68 -6.25
N HIS A 115 3.30 -14.47 -6.00
CA HIS A 115 4.23 -13.78 -6.88
C HIS A 115 5.64 -13.60 -6.33
N ASP A 116 5.94 -14.22 -5.18
CA ASP A 116 7.23 -14.11 -4.49
C ASP A 116 7.71 -12.65 -4.36
N LEU A 117 6.81 -11.80 -3.88
CA LEU A 117 7.14 -10.39 -3.67
C LEU A 117 8.27 -10.27 -2.63
N HIS A 118 9.17 -9.32 -2.84
CA HIS A 118 10.27 -9.07 -1.91
C HIS A 118 9.80 -8.35 -0.65
N ASP A 119 8.78 -7.48 -0.75
CA ASP A 119 8.33 -6.69 0.39
C ASP A 119 6.91 -6.14 0.26
N ILE A 120 6.28 -5.95 1.43
CA ILE A 120 5.02 -5.22 1.63
C ILE A 120 5.23 -4.12 2.66
N VAL A 121 4.93 -2.88 2.29
CA VAL A 121 4.89 -1.74 3.20
C VAL A 121 3.45 -1.30 3.43
N ILE A 122 3.03 -1.16 4.69
CA ILE A 122 1.70 -0.65 5.04
C ILE A 122 1.90 0.54 5.95
N GLU A 123 1.29 1.66 5.58
CA GLU A 123 1.41 2.93 6.29
C GLU A 123 0.05 3.59 6.37
N TRP A 124 -0.25 4.11 7.56
CA TRP A 124 -1.52 4.73 7.87
C TRP A 124 -1.53 6.19 7.40
N PHE A 125 -2.70 6.67 7.00
CA PHE A 125 -2.86 8.08 6.63
C PHE A 125 -2.72 8.96 7.87
N ASP A 126 -3.43 8.58 8.93
CA ASP A 126 -3.46 9.28 10.21
C ASP A 126 -2.58 8.53 11.23
N ASN A 127 -1.33 8.98 11.37
CA ASN A 127 -0.38 8.41 12.32
C ASN A 127 -0.61 8.86 13.77
N GLU A 128 -1.53 9.81 14.00
CA GLU A 128 -1.86 10.29 15.34
C GLU A 128 -2.99 9.46 15.98
N LYS A 129 -3.80 8.79 15.14
CA LYS A 129 -4.77 7.81 15.61
C LYS A 129 -4.12 6.53 16.11
N ASP A 130 -4.70 5.99 17.17
CA ASP A 130 -4.34 4.66 17.66
C ASP A 130 -4.75 3.59 16.64
N ASN A 131 -3.76 3.14 15.86
CA ASN A 131 -3.89 2.06 14.90
C ASN A 131 -3.33 0.73 15.45
N THR A 132 -3.12 0.61 16.77
CA THR A 132 -2.51 -0.58 17.40
C THR A 132 -3.23 -1.88 17.02
N GLU A 133 -4.55 -1.86 16.90
CA GLU A 133 -5.31 -3.03 16.47
C GLU A 133 -4.98 -3.42 15.02
N LEU A 134 -4.93 -2.46 14.10
CA LEU A 134 -4.57 -2.69 12.70
C LEU A 134 -3.12 -3.16 12.56
N ASP A 135 -2.20 -2.58 13.34
CA ASP A 135 -0.80 -3.02 13.41
C ASP A 135 -0.71 -4.48 13.85
N ARG A 136 -1.44 -4.88 14.90
CA ARG A 136 -1.50 -6.28 15.34
C ARG A 136 -2.03 -7.19 14.26
N MET A 137 -3.02 -6.76 13.48
CA MET A 137 -3.54 -7.54 12.37
C MET A 137 -2.49 -7.70 11.24
N VAL A 138 -1.75 -6.63 10.93
CA VAL A 138 -0.66 -6.68 9.97
C VAL A 138 0.41 -7.67 10.42
N GLU A 139 0.86 -7.58 11.67
CA GLU A 139 1.87 -8.48 12.24
C GLU A 139 1.39 -9.93 12.30
N TYR A 140 0.12 -10.16 12.63
CA TYR A 140 -0.49 -11.49 12.58
C TYR A 140 -0.39 -12.12 11.19
N TRP A 141 -0.73 -11.37 10.13
CA TRP A 141 -0.66 -11.88 8.76
C TRP A 141 0.78 -12.05 8.26
N LYS A 142 1.72 -11.19 8.68
CA LYS A 142 3.16 -11.40 8.43
C LYS A 142 3.63 -12.71 9.04
N PHE A 143 3.30 -12.94 10.32
CA PHE A 143 3.70 -14.14 11.04
C PHE A 143 3.16 -15.42 10.41
N LEU A 144 1.92 -15.43 9.93
CA LEU A 144 1.32 -16.62 9.30
C LEU A 144 1.96 -17.01 7.96
N ILE A 145 2.67 -16.08 7.32
CA ILE A 145 3.15 -16.19 5.94
C ILE A 145 4.67 -16.19 5.84
N ALA A 146 5.37 -15.76 6.89
CA ALA A 146 6.78 -16.03 7.15
C ALA A 146 7.03 -17.54 7.33
#